data_AF-A0A6B3GBF3-F1
#
_entry.id   AF-A0A6B3GBF3-F1
#
_cell.length_a   1.000
_cell.length_b   1.000
_cell.length_c   1.000
_cell.angle_alpha   90.00
_cell.angle_beta   90.00
_cell.angle_gamma   90.00
#
_symmetry.space_group_name_H-M   'P 1'
#
loop_
_entity.id
_entity.type
_entity.pdbx_description
1 polymer ?
#
loop_
_entity_poly.entity_id
_entity_poly.type
_entity_poly.pdbx_seq_one_letter_code
_entity_poly.pdbx_strand_id
1 'polypeptide(L)'
;GRRLQVIVKLATIHLTPDKPEYAGGSWHVEGMLNERIVSTGIYYWDSENITESRLSFRTALDYPRYEQNDDNGLREVYGLEDEEALNQTLGSAVTPAGRCLAFPNVLQHRVGSFRLTDPTRPGHRKILAFFLV
;
A
#
# COMPACT_ATOMS: atom_id res chain seq x y z
N GLY A 1 -0.51 32.89 2.08
CA GLY A 1 -0.62 31.45 1.82
C GLY A 1 0.56 30.72 2.42
N ARG A 2 0.41 29.47 2.85
CA ARG A 2 1.53 28.62 3.30
C ARG A 2 2.21 28.01 2.06
N ARG A 3 3.54 27.89 2.09
CA ARG A 3 4.31 27.16 1.06
C ARG A 3 4.14 25.67 1.31
N LEU A 4 3.73 24.93 0.28
CA LEU A 4 3.68 23.47 0.29
C LEU A 4 4.87 22.91 -0.47
N GLN A 5 5.48 21.84 0.05
CA GLN A 5 6.54 21.12 -0.64
C GLN A 5 6.02 19.75 -1.05
N VAL A 6 6.28 19.37 -2.30
CA VAL A 6 5.91 18.06 -2.84
C VAL A 6 7.13 17.42 -3.46
N ILE A 7 7.43 16.20 -3.06
CA ILE A 7 8.43 15.34 -3.71
C ILE A 7 7.70 14.43 -4.69
N VAL A 8 8.18 14.36 -5.93
CA VAL A 8 7.58 13.52 -6.98
C VAL A 8 8.51 12.37 -7.32
N LYS A 9 7.98 11.15 -7.33
CA LYS A 9 8.71 9.92 -7.66
C LYS A 9 7.99 9.18 -8.78
N LEU A 10 8.71 8.90 -9.87
CA LEU A 10 8.27 7.95 -10.90
C LEU A 10 8.76 6.55 -10.52
N ALA A 11 7.88 5.57 -10.57
CA ALA A 11 8.25 4.17 -10.38
C ALA A 11 7.54 3.28 -11.38
N THR A 12 8.28 2.31 -11.90
CA THR A 12 7.77 1.33 -12.87
C THR A 12 8.18 -0.07 -12.46
N ILE A 13 7.22 -0.99 -12.47
CA ILE A 13 7.48 -2.42 -12.40
C ILE A 13 7.29 -2.98 -13.81
N HIS A 14 8.30 -3.70 -14.30
CA HIS A 14 8.25 -4.43 -15.57
C HIS A 14 8.24 -5.92 -15.27
N LEU A 15 7.35 -6.64 -15.95
CA LEU A 15 7.29 -8.10 -15.98
C LEU A 15 7.65 -8.57 -17.38
N THR A 16 8.40 -9.66 -17.46
CA THR A 16 8.81 -10.30 -18.71
C THR A 16 8.37 -11.76 -18.68
N PRO A 17 8.31 -12.46 -19.83
CA PRO A 17 8.04 -13.90 -19.84
C PRO A 17 8.98 -14.70 -18.92
N ASP A 18 10.26 -14.32 -18.82
CA ASP A 18 11.24 -14.97 -17.93
C ASP A 18 11.05 -14.61 -16.44
N LYS A 19 10.43 -13.47 -16.16
CA LYS A 19 10.11 -13.00 -14.80
C LYS A 19 8.65 -12.51 -14.78
N PRO A 20 7.68 -13.44 -14.82
CA PRO A 20 6.28 -13.12 -15.11
C PRO A 20 5.50 -12.64 -13.88
N GLU A 21 6.12 -12.61 -12.70
CA GLU A 21 5.45 -12.31 -11.43
C GLU A 21 6.21 -11.26 -10.62
N TYR A 22 5.44 -10.37 -9.99
CA TYR A 22 5.88 -9.50 -8.91
C TYR A 22 5.30 -10.03 -7.59
N ALA A 23 6.17 -10.40 -6.66
CA ALA A 23 5.78 -11.03 -5.40
C ALA A 23 5.05 -10.09 -4.41
N GLY A 24 5.01 -8.79 -4.69
CA GLY A 24 4.49 -7.78 -3.77
C GLY A 24 5.59 -6.95 -3.11
N GLY A 25 5.17 -5.87 -2.45
CA GLY A 25 6.04 -5.02 -1.65
C GLY A 25 5.97 -5.35 -0.15
N SER A 26 6.91 -4.79 0.61
CA SER A 26 6.84 -4.79 2.07
C SER A 26 5.82 -3.77 2.58
N TRP A 27 5.35 -3.97 3.80
CA TRP A 27 4.60 -2.94 4.53
C TRP A 27 5.52 -1.79 4.90
N HIS A 28 5.12 -0.56 4.57
CA HIS A 28 5.91 0.64 4.87
C HIS A 28 5.04 1.91 4.94
N VAL A 29 5.60 2.95 5.56
CA VAL A 29 5.19 4.36 5.37
C VAL A 29 6.25 5.04 4.50
N GLU A 30 5.91 6.18 3.88
CA GLU A 30 6.86 6.88 3.03
C GLU A 30 7.78 7.77 3.84
N GLY A 31 9.07 7.59 3.59
CA GLY A 31 10.14 8.31 4.27
C GLY A 31 10.30 7.98 5.75
N MET A 32 11.18 8.75 6.39
CA MET A 32 11.53 8.70 7.80
C MET A 32 10.92 9.90 8.54
N LEU A 33 10.87 9.84 9.88
CA LEU A 33 10.32 10.90 10.75
C LEU A 33 10.87 12.30 10.47
N ASN A 34 12.14 12.41 10.03
CA ASN A 34 12.79 13.67 9.70
C ASN A 34 12.35 14.27 8.36
N GLU A 35 11.80 13.48 7.45
CA GLU A 35 11.33 13.96 6.13
C GLU A 35 9.94 14.60 6.21
N ARG A 36 9.22 14.39 7.33
CA ARG A 36 7.93 15.03 7.64
C ARG A 36 6.85 14.87 6.56
N ILE A 37 6.88 13.77 5.81
CA ILE A 37 5.83 13.47 4.83
C ILE A 37 4.51 13.23 5.58
N VAL A 38 3.52 14.07 5.31
CA VAL A 38 2.20 14.03 5.95
C VAL A 38 1.16 13.26 5.13
N SER A 39 1.33 13.19 3.81
CA SER A 39 0.41 12.48 2.92
C SER A 39 1.11 11.98 1.66
N THR A 40 0.62 10.85 1.16
CA THR A 40 1.06 10.23 -0.08
C THR A 40 -0.09 10.20 -1.07
N GLY A 41 0.17 10.67 -2.28
CA GLY A 41 -0.68 10.52 -3.46
C GLY A 41 -0.02 9.57 -4.46
N ILE A 42 -0.78 8.67 -5.06
CA ILE A 42 -0.30 7.77 -6.11
C ILE A 42 -1.24 7.83 -7.30
N TYR A 43 -0.69 8.14 -8.47
CA TYR A 43 -1.38 8.08 -9.75
C TYR A 43 -0.85 6.91 -10.58
N TYR A 44 -1.72 5.94 -10.86
CA TYR A 44 -1.45 4.77 -11.70
C TYR A 44 -1.70 5.14 -13.16
N TRP A 45 -0.77 5.84 -13.79
CA TRP A 45 -1.03 6.47 -15.08
C TRP A 45 -1.06 5.48 -16.25
N ASP A 46 -0.38 4.34 -16.15
CA ASP A 46 -0.34 3.34 -17.21
C ASP A 46 -0.09 1.94 -16.63
N SER A 47 -0.83 0.95 -17.11
CA SER A 47 -0.70 -0.45 -16.72
C SER A 47 -1.21 -1.33 -17.86
N GLU A 48 -0.37 -2.26 -18.29
CA GLU A 48 -0.67 -3.13 -19.43
C GLU A 48 -0.21 -4.56 -19.14
N ASN A 49 -0.99 -5.53 -19.61
CA ASN A 49 -0.69 -6.96 -19.56
C ASN A 49 -0.33 -7.47 -18.15
N ILE A 50 -1.00 -6.96 -17.13
CA ILE A 50 -0.90 -7.47 -15.76
C ILE A 50 -2.28 -7.83 -15.21
N THR A 51 -2.31 -8.79 -14.29
CA THR A 51 -3.50 -9.10 -13.50
C THR A 51 -3.85 -7.93 -12.57
N GLU A 52 -5.04 -7.99 -11.94
CA GLU A 52 -5.44 -7.00 -10.94
C GLU A 52 -4.35 -6.81 -9.88
N SER A 53 -3.93 -5.56 -9.67
CA SER A 53 -3.04 -5.15 -8.59
C SER A 53 -3.83 -4.34 -7.56
N ARG A 54 -3.43 -4.46 -6.29
CA ARG A 54 -4.10 -3.80 -5.16
C ARG A 54 -3.09 -3.12 -4.26
N LEU A 55 -3.49 -2.01 -3.67
CA LEU A 55 -2.77 -1.35 -2.57
C LEU A 55 -3.50 -1.67 -1.27
N SER A 56 -2.85 -2.43 -0.39
CA SER A 56 -3.39 -2.78 0.93
C SER A 56 -2.94 -1.76 1.96
N PHE A 57 -3.79 -1.51 2.95
CA PHE A 57 -3.54 -0.58 4.05
C PHE A 57 -3.68 -1.28 5.39
N ARG A 58 -2.85 -0.86 6.35
CA ARG A 58 -2.98 -1.21 7.76
C ARG A 58 -2.51 -0.03 8.62
N THR A 59 -2.87 -0.05 9.89
CA THR A 59 -2.36 0.91 10.88
C THR A 59 -1.80 0.16 12.07
N ALA A 60 -0.72 0.70 12.65
CA ALA A 60 -0.31 0.26 13.98
C ALA A 60 -1.39 0.67 14.99
N LEU A 61 -1.59 -0.17 16.00
CA LEU A 61 -2.46 0.10 17.13
C LEU A 61 -1.62 0.25 18.40
N ASP A 62 -2.06 1.14 19.29
CA ASP A 62 -1.69 1.04 20.69
C ASP A 62 -2.37 -0.19 21.31
N TYR A 63 -1.78 -0.74 22.38
CA TYR A 63 -2.36 -1.90 23.06
C TYR A 63 -3.79 -1.55 23.53
N PRO A 64 -4.83 -2.22 23.00
CA PRO A 64 -6.21 -1.89 23.34
C PRO A 64 -6.49 -2.29 24.79
N ARG A 65 -7.40 -1.55 25.44
CA ARG A 65 -7.91 -1.93 26.76
C ARG A 65 -9.12 -2.83 26.57
N TYR A 66 -9.07 -4.04 27.09
CA TYR A 66 -10.15 -5.04 27.02
C TYR A 66 -10.21 -5.84 28.33
N GLU A 67 -11.32 -6.55 28.56
CA GLU A 67 -11.49 -7.41 29.74
C GLU A 67 -10.65 -8.69 29.60
N GLN A 68 -10.17 -9.23 30.73
CA GLN A 68 -9.36 -10.44 30.72
C GLN A 68 -10.13 -11.60 30.08
N ASN A 69 -9.51 -12.26 29.09
CA ASN A 69 -10.07 -13.35 28.28
C ASN A 69 -11.17 -12.93 27.28
N ASP A 70 -11.36 -11.63 27.00
CA ASP A 70 -12.27 -11.18 25.93
C ASP A 70 -11.59 -11.20 24.54
N ASP A 71 -11.12 -12.38 24.14
CA ASP A 71 -10.42 -12.57 22.87
C ASP A 71 -11.37 -12.36 21.68
N ASN A 72 -12.65 -12.72 21.85
CA ASN A 72 -13.67 -12.52 20.82
C ASN A 72 -13.94 -11.04 20.56
N GLY A 73 -14.08 -10.22 21.61
CA GLY A 73 -14.27 -8.77 21.46
C GLY A 73 -13.06 -8.11 20.82
N LEU A 74 -11.84 -8.52 21.19
CA LEU A 74 -10.61 -8.04 20.58
C LEU A 74 -10.56 -8.33 19.07
N ARG A 75 -10.89 -9.56 18.69
CA ARG A 75 -10.91 -9.99 17.29
C ARG A 75 -11.99 -9.30 16.47
N GLU A 76 -13.20 -9.14 17.00
CA GLU A 76 -14.31 -8.53 16.26
C GLU A 76 -14.12 -7.02 16.07
N VAL A 77 -13.60 -6.31 17.06
CA VAL A 77 -13.43 -4.85 17.01
C VAL A 77 -12.13 -4.44 16.35
N TYR A 78 -11.02 -5.11 16.67
CA TYR A 78 -9.68 -4.73 16.23
C TYR A 78 -9.10 -5.67 15.17
N GLY A 79 -9.65 -6.87 15.00
CA GLY A 79 -9.10 -7.87 14.08
C GLY A 79 -7.75 -8.42 14.55
N LEU A 80 -7.50 -8.44 15.86
CA LEU A 80 -6.26 -8.93 16.48
C LEU A 80 -6.52 -10.29 17.14
N GLU A 81 -5.57 -11.21 17.00
CA GLU A 81 -5.48 -12.45 17.78
C GLU A 81 -4.36 -12.36 18.82
N ASP A 82 -4.35 -13.29 19.78
CA ASP A 82 -3.28 -13.34 20.79
C ASP A 82 -1.90 -13.54 20.15
N GLU A 83 -0.89 -12.89 20.73
CA GLU A 83 0.50 -12.82 20.24
C GLU A 83 0.69 -12.25 18.81
N GLU A 84 -0.34 -11.72 18.16
CA GLU A 84 -0.19 -11.07 16.86
C GLU A 84 0.44 -9.67 16.95
N ALA A 85 1.00 -9.22 15.83
CA ALA A 85 1.49 -7.85 15.73
C ALA A 85 0.31 -6.88 15.89
N LEU A 86 0.47 -5.82 16.70
CA LEU A 86 -0.51 -4.76 16.91
C LEU A 86 -0.73 -3.90 15.65
N ASN A 87 -1.34 -4.50 14.63
CA ASN A 87 -1.64 -3.88 13.36
C ASN A 87 -3.05 -4.27 12.92
N GLN A 88 -3.93 -3.29 12.80
CA GLN A 88 -5.24 -3.49 12.22
C GLN A 88 -5.17 -3.37 10.69
N THR A 89 -5.62 -4.41 9.99
CA THR A 89 -5.78 -4.36 8.53
C THR A 89 -6.99 -3.50 8.18
N LEU A 90 -6.79 -2.47 7.34
CA LEU A 90 -7.83 -1.52 6.94
C LEU A 90 -8.47 -1.86 5.58
N GLY A 91 -7.99 -2.93 4.94
CA GLY A 91 -8.47 -3.39 3.63
C GLY A 91 -7.54 -3.00 2.48
N SER A 92 -8.09 -2.93 1.27
CA SER A 92 -7.29 -2.65 0.06
C SER A 92 -8.11 -2.02 -1.06
N ALA A 93 -7.44 -1.25 -1.90
CA ALA A 93 -8.01 -0.64 -3.10
C ALA A 93 -7.43 -1.27 -4.37
N VAL A 94 -8.28 -1.50 -5.38
CA VAL A 94 -7.83 -1.89 -6.73
C VAL A 94 -7.12 -0.72 -7.38
N THR A 95 -6.03 -0.99 -8.10
CA THR A 95 -5.18 0.03 -8.71
C THR A 95 -5.12 -0.11 -10.23
N PRO A 96 -6.24 0.09 -10.96
CA PRO A 96 -6.22 0.05 -12.42
C PRO A 96 -5.51 1.29 -12.98
N ALA A 97 -5.13 1.24 -14.27
CA ALA A 97 -4.68 2.43 -14.98
C ALA A 97 -5.72 3.57 -14.90
N GLY A 98 -5.26 4.81 -14.77
CA GLY A 98 -6.07 5.99 -14.55
C GLY A 98 -6.48 6.25 -13.10
N ARG A 99 -6.21 5.33 -12.15
CA ARG A 99 -6.58 5.51 -10.73
C ARG A 99 -5.66 6.51 -10.02
N CYS A 100 -6.25 7.42 -9.25
CA CYS A 100 -5.55 8.21 -8.23
C CYS A 100 -5.98 7.76 -6.83
N LEU A 101 -5.03 7.58 -5.93
CA LEU A 101 -5.25 7.37 -4.50
C LEU A 101 -4.50 8.44 -3.71
N ALA A 102 -5.13 9.01 -2.68
CA ALA A 102 -4.49 9.90 -1.73
C ALA A 102 -4.83 9.45 -0.31
N PHE A 103 -3.82 9.35 0.55
CA PHE A 103 -3.98 8.85 1.91
C PHE A 103 -2.98 9.53 2.85
N PRO A 104 -3.28 9.61 4.16
CA PRO A 104 -2.33 10.16 5.12
C PRO A 104 -1.17 9.19 5.32
N ASN A 105 0.04 9.72 5.49
CA ASN A 105 1.28 8.92 5.58
C ASN A 105 1.42 8.16 6.92
N VAL A 106 0.42 8.25 7.79
CA VAL A 106 0.31 7.42 9.00
C VAL A 106 -0.11 5.98 8.69
N LEU A 107 -0.70 5.74 7.51
CA LEU A 107 -1.13 4.40 7.10
C LEU A 107 0.05 3.64 6.48
N GLN A 108 0.39 2.51 7.09
CA GLN A 108 1.26 1.56 6.42
C GLN A 108 0.53 0.99 5.21
N HIS A 109 1.23 0.90 4.09
CA HIS A 109 0.69 0.33 2.88
C HIS A 109 1.66 -0.68 2.28
N ARG A 110 1.11 -1.61 1.49
CA ARG A 110 1.89 -2.53 0.66
C ARG A 110 1.24 -2.72 -0.69
N VAL A 111 2.09 -2.95 -1.66
CA VAL A 111 1.68 -3.35 -3.01
C VAL A 111 1.43 -4.86 -3.00
N GLY A 112 0.25 -5.30 -3.41
CA GLY A 112 -0.06 -6.72 -3.59
C GLY A 112 0.73 -7.34 -4.75
N SER A 113 0.85 -8.67 -4.73
CA SER A 113 1.42 -9.41 -5.86
C SER A 113 0.56 -9.27 -7.12
N PHE A 114 1.19 -9.37 -8.27
CA PHE A 114 0.51 -9.45 -9.57
C PHE A 114 1.43 -10.13 -10.58
N ARG A 115 0.87 -10.61 -11.68
CA ARG A 115 1.59 -11.33 -12.73
C ARG A 115 1.12 -10.91 -14.10
N LEU A 116 1.81 -11.39 -15.14
CA LEU A 116 1.37 -11.21 -16.52
C LEU A 116 -0.02 -11.84 -16.74
N THR A 117 -0.88 -11.14 -17.48
CA THR A 117 -2.16 -11.70 -17.94
C THR A 117 -1.93 -12.65 -19.12
N ASP A 118 -1.15 -12.20 -20.10
CA ASP A 118 -0.57 -13.02 -21.16
C ASP A 118 0.93 -13.23 -20.86
N PRO A 119 1.34 -14.44 -20.43
CA PRO A 119 2.72 -14.73 -20.03
C PRO A 119 3.71 -14.73 -21.19
N THR A 120 3.24 -14.67 -22.45
CA THR A 120 4.10 -14.65 -23.64
C THR A 120 4.57 -13.25 -24.01
N ARG A 121 3.95 -12.22 -23.44
CA ARG A 121 4.23 -10.80 -23.72
C ARG A 121 4.72 -10.09 -22.47
N PRO A 122 5.59 -9.07 -22.58
CA PRO A 122 5.93 -8.22 -21.45
C PRO A 122 4.70 -7.44 -20.95
N GLY A 123 4.77 -6.96 -19.72
CA GLY A 123 3.74 -6.14 -19.09
C GLY A 123 4.34 -5.17 -18.08
N HIS A 124 3.58 -4.16 -17.67
CA HIS A 124 4.08 -3.15 -16.75
C HIS A 124 3.01 -2.53 -15.88
N ARG A 125 3.48 -1.94 -14.78
CA ARG A 125 2.73 -0.97 -13.98
C ARG A 125 3.58 0.28 -13.77
N LYS A 126 3.08 1.44 -14.19
CA LYS A 126 3.76 2.74 -14.04
C LYS A 126 2.96 3.65 -13.11
N ILE A 127 3.65 4.28 -12.17
CA ILE A 127 3.05 5.17 -11.19
C ILE A 127 3.82 6.48 -11.06
N LEU A 128 3.10 7.55 -10.75
CA LEU A 128 3.64 8.77 -10.15
C LEU A 128 3.22 8.82 -8.69
N ALA A 129 4.18 8.85 -7.79
CA ALA A 129 3.96 9.07 -6.36
C ALA A 129 4.29 10.52 -6.00
N PHE A 130 3.48 11.11 -5.14
CA PHE A 130 3.55 12.47 -4.65
C PHE A 130 3.62 12.42 -3.13
N PHE A 131 4.66 12.97 -2.53
CA PHE A 131 4.84 13.03 -1.09
C PHE A 131 4.73 14.48 -0.64
N LEU A 132 3.64 14.78 0.07
CA LEU A 132 3.40 16.09 0.66
C LEU A 132 4.17 16.21 1.97
N VAL A 133 5.02 17.23 2.08
CA VAL A 133 5.85 17.56 3.25
C VAL A 133 5.27 18.75 4.00
#